data_AF-A0A851UTP2-F1
#
_entry.id   AF-A0A851UTP2-F1
#
_cell.length_a   1.000
_cell.length_b   1.000
_cell.length_c   1.000
_cell.angle_alpha   90.00
_cell.angle_beta   90.00
_cell.angle_gamma   90.00
#
_symmetry.space_group_name_H-M   'P 1'
#
loop_
_entity.id
_entity.type
_entity.pdbx_description
1 polymer ?
#
loop_
_entity_poly.entity_id
_entity_poly.type
_entity_poly.pdbx_seq_one_letter_code
_entity_poly.pdbx_strand_id
1 'polypeptide(L)' 'LKAKARKLRKPRTIYSSLQLQALNQRFQHAQYLALPERAELASQLGLTQSQVKIWFQNKRSKYKKIMKQG' A
#
# COMPACT_ATOMS: atom_id res chain seq x y z
N LEU A 1 -15.26 26.37 -19.00
CA LEU A 1 -15.90 25.97 -17.71
C LEU A 1 -15.44 24.57 -17.31
N LYS A 2 -15.32 24.32 -16.00
CA LYS A 2 -14.84 23.11 -15.29
C LYS A 2 -13.36 23.13 -14.87
N ALA A 3 -13.07 23.98 -13.88
CA ALA A 3 -11.94 23.76 -12.99
C ALA A 3 -12.11 22.40 -12.30
N LYS A 4 -11.21 21.45 -12.60
CA LYS A 4 -11.15 20.13 -11.98
C LYS A 4 -10.85 20.36 -10.51
N ALA A 5 -11.88 20.31 -9.65
CA ALA A 5 -11.76 20.50 -8.21
C ALA A 5 -10.54 19.71 -7.71
N ARG A 6 -9.54 20.41 -7.17
CA ARG A 6 -8.37 19.79 -6.54
C ARG A 6 -8.90 18.96 -5.38
N LYS A 7 -9.17 17.67 -5.61
CA LYS A 7 -9.61 16.73 -4.59
C LYS A 7 -8.67 16.89 -3.40
N LEU A 8 -9.23 17.33 -2.27
CA LEU A 8 -8.52 17.48 -1.01
C LEU A 8 -7.75 16.17 -0.78
N ARG A 9 -6.42 16.26 -0.67
CA ARG A 9 -5.60 15.06 -0.48
C ARG A 9 -6.01 14.44 0.85
N LYS A 10 -6.34 13.15 0.83
CA LYS A 10 -6.65 12.42 2.06
C LYS A 10 -5.49 12.59 3.06
N PRO A 11 -5.79 12.76 4.36
CA PRO A 11 -4.76 12.82 5.39
C PRO A 11 -3.79 11.65 5.26
N ARG A 12 -2.51 11.91 5.51
CA ARG A 12 -1.48 10.88 5.42
C ARG A 12 -1.70 9.86 6.52
N THR A 13 -1.93 8.60 6.13
CA THR A 13 -1.98 7.49 7.10
C THR A 13 -0.57 7.20 7.62
N ILE A 14 -0.42 7.12 8.93
CA ILE A 14 0.77 6.59 9.60
C ILE A 14 0.44 5.16 10.02
N TYR A 15 1.26 4.20 9.58
CA TYR A 15 1.10 2.79 9.94
C TYR A 15 1.90 2.49 11.20
N SER A 16 1.35 1.66 12.09
CA SER A 16 2.08 1.19 13.27
C SER A 16 3.22 0.25 12.89
N SER A 17 4.16 0.01 13.82
CA SER A 17 5.26 -0.94 13.61
C SER A 17 4.75 -2.34 13.22
N LEU A 18 3.73 -2.84 13.94
CA LEU A 18 3.09 -4.13 13.67
C LEU A 18 2.49 -4.19 12.25
N GLN A 19 1.78 -3.14 11.83
CA GLN A 19 1.20 -3.07 10.49
C GLN A 19 2.30 -3.08 9.42
N LEU A 20 3.37 -2.31 9.62
CA LEU A 20 4.50 -2.27 8.68
C LEU A 20 5.20 -3.63 8.60
N GLN A 21 5.41 -4.30 9.72
CA GLN A 21 6.01 -5.64 9.76
C GLN A 21 5.18 -6.64 8.96
N ALA A 22 3.88 -6.73 9.21
CA ALA A 22 2.98 -7.65 8.49
C ALA A 22 2.91 -7.34 6.99
N LEU A 23 2.81 -6.06 6.61
CA LEU A 23 2.83 -5.62 5.21
C LEU A 23 4.14 -6.01 4.51
N ASN A 24 5.29 -5.82 5.18
CA ASN A 24 6.60 -6.21 4.66
C ASN A 24 6.74 -7.73 4.53
N GLN A 25 6.32 -8.49 5.54
CA GLN A 25 6.33 -9.95 5.51
C GLN A 25 5.49 -10.47 4.35
N ARG A 26 4.24 -10.01 4.19
CA ARG A 26 3.41 -10.42 3.06
C ARG A 26 4.03 -10.04 1.71
N PHE A 27 4.66 -8.86 1.60
CA PHE A 27 5.34 -8.42 0.38
C PHE A 27 6.53 -9.30 -0.01
N GLN A 28 7.27 -9.84 0.96
CA GLN A 28 8.36 -10.80 0.71
C GLN A 28 7.84 -12.10 0.10
N HIS A 29 6.64 -12.54 0.50
CA HIS A 29 6.00 -13.74 -0.04
C HIS A 29 5.34 -13.47 -1.41
N ALA A 30 4.63 -12.34 -1.55
CA ALA A 30 3.94 -11.96 -2.77
C ALA A 30 3.96 -10.44 -2.96
N GLN A 31 4.58 -9.98 -4.05
CA GLN A 31 4.67 -8.54 -4.35
C GLN A 31 3.37 -7.93 -4.92
N TYR A 32 2.42 -8.78 -5.30
CA TYR A 32 1.09 -8.43 -5.81
C TYR A 32 0.05 -9.21 -5.03
N LEU A 33 -1.09 -8.58 -4.75
CA LEU A 33 -2.20 -9.21 -4.04
C LEU A 33 -3.43 -9.26 -4.94
N ALA A 34 -4.04 -10.44 -5.03
CA ALA A 34 -5.38 -10.61 -5.54
C ALA A 34 -6.40 -9.89 -4.64
N LEU A 35 -7.64 -9.76 -5.13
CA LEU A 35 -8.70 -9.11 -4.37
C LEU A 35 -8.99 -9.80 -3.01
N PRO A 36 -9.14 -11.13 -2.91
CA PRO A 36 -9.45 -11.79 -1.63
C PRO A 36 -8.31 -11.62 -0.61
N GLU A 37 -7.06 -11.84 -1.03
CA GLU A 37 -5.88 -11.69 -0.18
C GLU A 37 -5.73 -10.26 0.36
N ARG A 38 -6.07 -9.27 -0.46
CA ARG A 38 -6.06 -7.87 -0.05
C ARG A 38 -7.16 -7.57 0.96
N ALA A 39 -8.35 -8.13 0.79
CA ALA A 39 -9.46 -7.96 1.71
C ALA A 39 -9.13 -8.58 3.08
N GLU A 40 -8.56 -9.77 3.09
CA GLU A 40 -8.10 -10.46 4.29
C GLU A 40 -7.03 -9.64 5.02
N LEU A 41 -5.95 -9.25 4.34
CA LEU A 41 -4.86 -8.48 4.95
C LEU A 41 -5.34 -7.11 5.47
N ALA A 42 -6.26 -6.47 4.75
CA ALA A 42 -6.87 -5.22 5.19
C ALA A 42 -7.65 -5.41 6.49
N SER A 43 -8.47 -6.46 6.59
CA SER A 43 -9.23 -6.80 7.79
C SER A 43 -8.31 -7.10 8.98
N GLN A 44 -7.28 -7.93 8.79
CA GLN A 44 -6.33 -8.30 9.84
C GLN A 44 -5.57 -7.09 10.42
N LEU A 45 -5.28 -6.08 9.59
CA LEU A 45 -4.49 -4.91 9.98
C LEU A 45 -5.34 -3.70 10.40
N GLY A 46 -6.67 -3.80 10.35
CA GLY A 46 -7.56 -2.65 10.56
C GLY A 46 -7.37 -1.55 9.52
N LEU A 47 -7.02 -1.92 8.29
CA LEU A 47 -6.79 -1.00 7.17
C LEU A 47 -7.89 -1.15 6.12
N THR A 48 -8.02 -0.17 5.25
CA THR A 48 -8.86 -0.30 4.05
C THR A 48 -8.10 -1.03 2.94
N GLN A 49 -8.82 -1.77 2.08
CA GLN A 49 -8.24 -2.40 0.89
C GLN A 49 -7.48 -1.39 0.00
N SER A 50 -7.95 -0.14 -0.03
CA SER A 50 -7.28 0.95 -0.76
C SER A 50 -5.92 1.32 -0.16
N GLN A 51 -5.80 1.39 1.17
CA GLN A 51 -4.52 1.65 1.84
C GLN A 51 -3.52 0.51 1.56
N VAL A 52 -3.96 -0.75 1.67
CA VAL A 52 -3.14 -1.92 1.35
C VAL A 52 -2.68 -1.86 -0.11
N LYS A 53 -3.59 -1.60 -1.06
CA LYS A 53 -3.26 -1.44 -2.48
C LYS A 53 -2.19 -0.37 -2.71
N ILE A 54 -2.38 0.83 -2.14
CA ILE A 54 -1.46 1.96 -2.30
C ILE A 54 -0.10 1.64 -1.68
N TRP A 55 -0.08 1.01 -0.51
CA TRP A 55 1.17 0.60 0.14
C TRP A 55 1.96 -0.37 -0.74
N PHE A 56 1.31 -1.40 -1.29
CA PHE A 56 1.95 -2.37 -2.19
C PHE A 56 2.47 -1.70 -3.49
N GLN A 57 1.70 -0.77 -4.06
CA GLN A 57 2.16 0.01 -5.22
C GLN A 57 3.41 0.83 -4.90
N ASN A 58 3.42 1.54 -3.76
CA ASN A 58 4.58 2.33 -3.34
C ASN A 58 5.80 1.45 -3.04
N LYS A 59 5.59 0.29 -2.39
CA LYS A 59 6.64 -0.67 -2.07
C LYS A 59 7.30 -1.21 -3.34
N ARG A 60 6.53 -1.59 -4.36
CA ARG A 60 7.07 -2.01 -5.67
C ARG A 60 7.84 -0.90 -6.37
N SER A 61 7.33 0.34 -6.37
CA SER A 61 8.04 1.48 -6.96
C SER A 61 9.40 1.72 -6.29
N LYS A 62 9.45 1.63 -4.94
CA LYS A 62 10.71 1.71 -4.19
C LYS A 62 11.65 0.54 -4.53
N TYR A 63 11.14 -0.68 -4.53
CA TYR A 63 11.92 -1.88 -4.85
C TYR A 63 12.54 -1.80 -6.25
N LYS A 64 11.74 -1.44 -7.25
CA LYS A 64 12.22 -1.21 -8.63
C LYS A 64 13.28 -0.12 -8.71
N LYS A 65 13.13 0.97 -7.94
CA LYS A 65 14.11 2.06 -7.92
C LYS A 65 15.46 1.59 -7.36
N ILE A 66 15.45 0.80 -6.29
CA ILE A 66 16.67 0.23 -5.69
C ILE A 66 17.35 -0.72 -6.68
N MET A 67 16.60 -1.60 -7.34
CA MET A 67 17.13 -2.57 -8.30
C MET A 67 17.68 -1.95 -9.60
N LYS A 68 17.27 -0.71 -9.95
CA LYS A 68 17.79 0.02 -11.11
C LYS A 68 18.98 0.94 -10.79
N GLN A 69 19.26 1.16 -9.51
CA GLN A 69 20.35 2.01 -9.03
C GLN A 69 21.52 1.18 -8.49
N GLY A 70 21.46 -0.15 -8.64
CA GLY A 70 22.58 -1.07 -8.43
C GLY A 70 23.05 -1.64 -9.76
#